data_AF-A0A1Y0RS55-F1
#
_entry.id   AF-A0A1Y0RS55-F1
#
_cell.length_a   1.000
_cell.length_b   1.000
_cell.length_c   1.000
_cell.angle_alpha   90.00
_cell.angle_beta   90.00
_cell.angle_gamma   90.00
#
_symmetry.space_group_name_H-M   'P 1'
#
loop_
_entity.id
_entity.type
_entity.pdbx_description
1 polymer ?
#
loop_
_entity_poly.entity_id
_entity_poly.type
_entity_poly.pdbx_seq_one_letter_code
_entity_poly.pdbx_strand_id
1 'polypeptide(L)'
;MNQLVSITTALCLPAPDIEALIQGQTIAVLSRMFIRPGQKFAIYPTDSSTIPLSVERYYHSSFLPIAHTAFAKLNCQEFFLASEIISIKAWTKCELCQIINSAESLAALSSLTIWTQEALQEILKQRQNIFLAYLRVYQLLEPLEIAVQPQNRQFVPLPYSLTVSQAKPVLSDRTFAIRKHQLETLQPPLHPELEDLQSALASLAITNTAAKKLEQDIKAFLGWISEELIEQPNPNLAWINDIAALGDRSIKQDEGKSNYQAGTDFENIVRKSLEFLGFTVDDFHRGGAGGVDVFCSKPYPLVGECKAGKKIPNTTAVQLLNLGTLRLKSQELFKQAAKLIIGPGEPTTQLKDAAIIQGMSIINPETLEKLVKLQSKYPNSVDLFQLKEYLKVGQSDQEVEKYINKVNEDIKLRLQLVQAAKEISEQDNKSLKATSQSFTVTEIRAHYNATHNPKLTDETVRDFLIELSSPLTGYLGRIKGEDWKSDRFYFLRDLPTPKN
;
A
#
# COMPACT_ATOMS: atom_id res chain seq x y z
N MET A 1 -12.09 17.26 -18.86
CA MET A 1 -12.25 16.86 -20.27
C MET A 1 -10.91 16.34 -20.75
N ASN A 2 -10.79 15.05 -21.07
CA ASN A 2 -9.54 14.46 -21.54
C ASN A 2 -9.29 14.89 -22.99
N GLN A 3 -8.26 15.69 -23.23
CA GLN A 3 -7.88 16.09 -24.59
C GLN A 3 -7.25 14.90 -25.30
N LEU A 4 -7.87 14.45 -26.40
CA LEU A 4 -7.28 13.47 -27.29
C LEU A 4 -6.20 14.14 -28.14
N VAL A 5 -5.07 13.46 -28.29
CA VAL A 5 -3.89 13.94 -29.01
C VAL A 5 -3.48 12.91 -30.04
N SER A 6 -3.14 13.36 -31.24
CA SER A 6 -2.62 12.50 -32.30
C SER A 6 -1.08 12.58 -32.34
N ILE A 7 -0.40 11.43 -32.36
CA ILE A 7 1.05 11.30 -32.41
C ILE A 7 1.45 10.41 -33.59
N THR A 8 2.41 10.86 -34.40
CA THR A 8 2.89 10.13 -35.59
C THR A 8 4.37 9.75 -35.52
N THR A 9 5.07 10.18 -34.47
CA THR A 9 6.53 10.02 -34.33
C THR A 9 6.87 9.48 -32.94
N ALA A 10 7.87 8.61 -32.86
CA ALA A 10 8.44 8.16 -31.59
C ALA A 10 9.85 8.73 -31.39
N LEU A 11 10.17 9.08 -30.14
CA LEU A 11 11.49 9.47 -29.67
C LEU A 11 12.24 8.21 -29.23
N CYS A 12 13.39 7.95 -29.84
CA CYS A 12 14.26 6.84 -29.50
C CYS A 12 15.09 7.19 -28.26
N LEU A 13 15.00 6.35 -27.23
CA LEU A 13 15.74 6.50 -25.98
C LEU A 13 16.34 5.15 -25.55
N PRO A 14 17.43 5.12 -24.77
CA PRO A 14 17.90 3.89 -24.15
C PRO A 14 16.78 3.24 -23.33
N ALA A 15 16.59 1.92 -23.44
CA ALA A 15 15.54 1.24 -22.69
C ALA A 15 15.60 1.45 -21.16
N PRO A 16 16.78 1.49 -20.52
CA PRO A 16 16.84 1.85 -19.11
C PRO A 16 16.22 3.22 -18.82
N ASP A 17 16.55 4.25 -19.59
CA ASP A 17 15.99 5.60 -19.42
C ASP A 17 14.46 5.61 -19.53
N ILE A 18 13.90 4.78 -20.41
CA ILE A 18 12.45 4.62 -20.56
C ILE A 18 11.83 3.97 -19.33
N GLU A 19 12.45 2.92 -18.79
CA GLU A 19 11.96 2.29 -17.56
C GLU A 19 12.00 3.27 -16.38
N ALA A 20 13.05 4.11 -16.27
CA ALA A 20 13.11 5.17 -15.26
C ALA A 20 11.98 6.20 -15.42
N LEU A 21 11.66 6.59 -16.66
CA LEU A 21 10.53 7.49 -16.97
C LEU A 21 9.18 6.85 -16.61
N ILE A 22 8.95 5.59 -16.99
CA ILE A 22 7.69 4.88 -16.76
C ILE A 22 7.47 4.62 -15.26
N GLN A 23 8.55 4.40 -14.50
CA GLN A 23 8.50 4.21 -13.05
C GLN A 23 8.44 5.53 -12.28
N GLY A 24 8.54 6.68 -12.96
CA GLY A 24 8.52 8.01 -12.34
C GLY A 24 9.82 8.40 -11.63
N GLN A 25 10.88 7.59 -11.72
CA GLN A 25 12.20 7.83 -11.10
C GLN A 25 12.91 9.05 -11.68
N THR A 26 12.65 9.39 -12.95
CA THR A 26 13.13 10.63 -13.57
C THR A 26 12.05 11.24 -14.44
N ILE A 27 12.18 12.54 -14.73
CA ILE A 27 11.44 13.23 -15.79
C ILE A 27 12.35 13.72 -16.92
N ALA A 28 13.66 13.53 -16.77
CA ALA A 28 14.67 14.05 -17.68
C ALA A 28 15.18 12.95 -18.61
N VAL A 29 15.53 13.31 -19.84
CA VAL A 29 16.24 12.45 -20.80
C VAL A 29 17.37 13.20 -21.47
N LEU A 30 18.41 12.46 -21.84
CA LEU A 30 19.51 12.95 -22.64
C LEU A 30 19.17 12.82 -24.13
N SER A 31 18.84 13.96 -24.74
CA SER A 31 18.49 14.03 -26.15
C SER A 31 19.73 14.25 -27.03
N ARG A 32 19.71 13.75 -28.28
CA ARG A 32 20.79 14.02 -29.26
C ARG A 32 20.72 15.46 -29.80
N MET A 33 19.55 16.09 -29.77
CA MET A 33 19.33 17.48 -30.20
C MET A 33 18.34 18.21 -29.31
N PHE A 34 18.27 19.53 -29.44
CA PHE A 34 17.26 20.32 -28.73
C PHE A 34 15.84 19.94 -29.16
N ILE A 35 14.99 19.54 -28.20
CA ILE A 35 13.57 19.23 -28.45
C ILE A 35 12.74 20.46 -28.08
N ARG A 36 11.89 20.92 -29.00
CA ARG A 36 11.07 22.11 -28.74
C ARG A 36 9.96 21.77 -27.71
N PRO A 37 9.72 22.64 -26.72
CA PRO A 37 8.59 22.47 -25.81
C PRO A 37 7.26 22.36 -26.56
N GLY A 38 6.37 21.52 -26.06
CA GLY A 38 5.07 21.22 -26.64
C GLY A 38 5.07 20.08 -27.66
N GLN A 39 6.23 19.65 -28.17
CA GLN A 39 6.32 18.48 -29.04
C GLN A 39 5.94 17.20 -28.29
N LYS A 40 5.35 16.24 -29.01
CA LYS A 40 4.74 15.03 -28.44
C LYS A 40 5.21 13.81 -29.22
N PHE A 41 5.56 12.75 -28.49
CA PHE A 41 6.17 11.56 -29.07
C PHE A 41 5.69 10.30 -28.35
N ALA A 42 5.62 9.19 -29.08
CA ALA A 42 5.70 7.88 -28.46
C ALA A 42 7.14 7.65 -27.96
N ILE A 43 7.35 6.75 -27.00
CA ILE A 43 8.69 6.47 -26.47
C ILE A 43 9.18 5.11 -26.98
N TYR A 44 10.22 5.11 -27.80
CA TYR A 44 10.74 3.91 -28.47
C TYR A 44 12.06 3.44 -27.83
N PRO A 45 12.14 2.20 -27.33
CA PRO A 45 13.34 1.66 -26.70
C PRO A 45 14.43 1.32 -27.69
N THR A 46 15.67 1.61 -27.29
CA THR A 46 16.91 1.27 -28.01
C THR A 46 17.94 0.69 -27.05
N ASP A 47 18.85 -0.11 -27.59
CA ASP A 47 19.99 -0.74 -26.92
C ASP A 47 21.19 0.19 -26.76
N SER A 48 21.30 1.21 -27.62
CA SER A 48 22.49 2.04 -27.72
C SER A 48 22.48 3.23 -26.75
N SER A 49 23.33 3.11 -25.71
CA SER A 49 23.98 4.28 -25.14
C SER A 49 24.88 4.87 -26.22
N THR A 50 24.64 6.13 -26.58
CA THR A 50 25.47 6.86 -27.56
C THR A 50 26.90 7.17 -27.07
N ILE A 51 27.26 6.80 -25.84
CA ILE A 51 28.58 6.99 -25.26
C ILE A 51 29.25 5.62 -25.05
N PRO A 52 30.54 5.45 -25.38
CA PRO A 52 31.31 4.24 -25.11
C PRO A 52 31.72 4.12 -23.63
N LEU A 53 30.74 4.12 -22.72
CA LEU A 53 30.93 3.78 -21.31
C LEU A 53 30.24 2.45 -20.99
N SER A 54 30.79 1.70 -20.03
CA SER A 54 30.08 0.53 -19.51
C SER A 54 28.83 0.97 -18.73
N VAL A 55 27.86 0.08 -18.58
CA VAL A 55 26.59 0.36 -17.90
C VAL A 55 26.82 0.83 -16.46
N GLU A 56 27.82 0.26 -15.78
CA GLU A 56 28.21 0.56 -14.41
C GLU A 56 28.82 1.95 -14.23
N ARG A 57 29.43 2.49 -15.29
CA ARG A 57 29.96 3.85 -15.31
C ARG A 57 28.94 4.85 -15.80
N TYR A 58 27.94 4.41 -16.57
CA TYR A 58 26.92 5.27 -17.14
C TYR A 58 25.81 5.60 -16.13
N TYR A 59 25.34 4.61 -15.37
CA TYR A 59 24.24 4.74 -14.41
C TYR A 59 24.71 4.61 -12.97
N HIS A 60 23.99 5.25 -12.05
CA HIS A 60 24.22 5.06 -10.61
C HIS A 60 24.01 3.61 -10.19
N SER A 61 24.74 3.17 -9.17
CA SER A 61 24.70 1.79 -8.65
C SER A 61 23.30 1.35 -8.24
N SER A 62 22.50 2.27 -7.70
CA SER A 62 21.10 2.05 -7.31
C SER A 62 20.19 1.73 -8.51
N PHE A 63 20.54 2.19 -9.71
CA PHE A 63 19.76 2.00 -10.93
C PHE A 63 20.23 0.81 -11.80
N LEU A 64 21.43 0.27 -11.54
CA LEU A 64 22.00 -0.83 -12.33
C LEU A 64 21.10 -2.07 -12.46
N PRO A 65 20.37 -2.54 -11.42
CA PRO A 65 19.49 -3.69 -11.58
C PRO A 65 18.39 -3.46 -12.63
N ILE A 66 17.83 -2.25 -12.68
CA ILE A 66 16.82 -1.86 -13.67
C ILE A 66 17.46 -1.79 -15.05
N ALA A 67 18.64 -1.15 -15.16
CA ALA A 67 19.36 -1.03 -16.42
C ALA A 67 19.71 -2.40 -17.04
N HIS A 68 20.29 -3.32 -16.26
CA HIS A 68 20.61 -4.66 -16.72
C HIS A 68 19.36 -5.44 -17.14
N THR A 69 18.27 -5.32 -16.36
CA THR A 69 17.00 -5.98 -16.71
C THR A 69 16.41 -5.42 -18.02
N ALA A 70 16.47 -4.10 -18.21
CA ALA A 70 15.97 -3.46 -19.42
C ALA A 70 16.77 -3.89 -20.66
N PHE A 71 18.10 -3.93 -20.55
CA PHE A 71 18.96 -4.44 -21.64
C PHE A 71 18.75 -5.93 -21.88
N ALA A 72 18.64 -6.75 -20.84
CA ALA A 72 18.36 -8.18 -21.00
C ALA A 72 17.03 -8.42 -21.71
N LYS A 73 15.97 -7.65 -21.39
CA LYS A 73 14.66 -7.76 -22.06
C LYS A 73 14.73 -7.37 -23.54
N LEU A 74 15.55 -6.39 -23.91
CA LEU A 74 15.80 -6.06 -25.31
C LEU A 74 16.62 -7.15 -26.01
N ASN A 75 17.72 -7.62 -25.39
CA ASN A 75 18.65 -8.57 -26.02
C ASN A 75 18.13 -10.01 -26.04
N CYS A 76 17.23 -10.40 -25.14
CA CYS A 76 16.53 -11.69 -25.21
C CYS A 76 15.60 -11.80 -26.43
N GLN A 77 15.39 -10.71 -27.18
CA GLN A 77 14.71 -10.73 -28.47
C GLN A 77 15.61 -11.22 -29.62
N GLU A 78 16.93 -11.41 -29.39
CA GLU A 78 17.87 -11.95 -30.39
C GLU A 78 17.75 -13.47 -30.64
N PHE A 79 16.95 -14.21 -29.86
CA PHE A 79 16.92 -15.69 -29.95
C PHE A 79 15.72 -16.32 -30.69
N PHE A 80 14.85 -15.54 -31.33
CA PHE A 80 13.81 -16.09 -32.22
C PHE A 80 13.71 -15.34 -33.55
N LEU A 81 14.01 -16.06 -34.64
CA LEU A 81 14.03 -15.67 -36.06
C LEU A 81 12.67 -15.26 -36.65
N ALA A 82 11.80 -14.57 -35.92
CA ALA A 82 10.51 -14.12 -36.43
C ALA A 82 10.20 -12.71 -35.91
N SER A 83 10.40 -11.71 -36.77
CA SER A 83 9.95 -10.31 -36.61
C SER A 83 10.18 -9.73 -35.21
N GLU A 84 11.34 -9.12 -34.98
CA GLU A 84 11.62 -8.41 -33.73
C GLU A 84 10.55 -7.32 -33.50
N ILE A 85 9.64 -7.58 -32.58
CA ILE A 85 8.57 -6.65 -32.19
C ILE A 85 9.03 -5.93 -30.93
N ILE A 86 9.00 -4.61 -30.97
CA ILE A 86 9.22 -3.73 -29.83
C ILE A 86 7.87 -3.28 -29.27
N SER A 87 7.75 -3.28 -27.95
CA SER A 87 6.58 -2.81 -27.22
C SER A 87 6.78 -1.37 -26.71
N ILE A 88 6.01 -0.44 -27.25
CA ILE A 88 5.89 0.95 -26.77
C ILE A 88 4.80 1.00 -25.71
N LYS A 89 5.14 1.38 -24.48
CA LYS A 89 4.20 1.39 -23.34
C LYS A 89 3.72 2.78 -22.92
N ALA A 90 4.37 3.83 -23.42
CA ALA A 90 4.14 5.20 -22.97
C ALA A 90 4.35 6.23 -24.09
N TRP A 91 3.76 7.39 -23.90
CA TRP A 91 3.97 8.58 -24.71
C TRP A 91 4.34 9.77 -23.84
N THR A 92 4.90 10.81 -24.45
CA THR A 92 5.41 11.97 -23.74
C THR A 92 5.10 13.29 -24.44
N LYS A 93 5.02 14.36 -23.66
CA LYS A 93 5.09 15.75 -24.11
C LYS A 93 6.36 16.40 -23.54
N CYS A 94 7.16 17.03 -24.39
CA CYS A 94 8.30 17.83 -23.96
C CYS A 94 7.79 19.12 -23.29
N GLU A 95 8.10 19.34 -22.02
CA GLU A 95 7.71 20.54 -21.27
C GLU A 95 8.84 21.57 -21.20
N LEU A 96 10.09 21.13 -21.36
CA LEU A 96 11.27 21.99 -21.44
C LEU A 96 12.41 21.20 -22.09
N CYS A 97 13.33 21.88 -22.74
CA CYS A 97 14.65 21.32 -23.04
C CYS A 97 15.71 22.36 -22.68
N GLN A 98 16.66 21.98 -21.84
CA GLN A 98 17.76 22.82 -21.41
C GLN A 98 19.05 22.43 -22.13
N ILE A 99 19.91 23.41 -22.35
CA ILE A 99 21.26 23.21 -22.88
C ILE A 99 22.23 23.36 -21.71
N ILE A 100 22.93 22.30 -21.36
CA ILE A 100 23.93 22.29 -20.30
C ILE A 100 25.30 22.20 -20.95
N ASN A 101 26.13 23.20 -20.70
CA ASN A 101 27.46 23.34 -21.28
C ASN A 101 28.55 23.62 -20.23
N SER A 102 28.20 23.71 -18.95
CA SER A 102 29.13 23.94 -17.84
C SER A 102 29.38 22.66 -17.04
N ALA A 103 30.65 22.40 -16.72
CA ALA A 103 31.03 21.25 -15.89
C ALA A 103 30.59 21.41 -14.42
N GLU A 104 30.44 22.64 -13.93
CA GLU A 104 30.09 22.97 -12.54
C GLU A 104 28.71 22.43 -12.14
N SER A 105 27.77 22.35 -13.09
CA SER A 105 26.41 21.89 -12.85
C SER A 105 26.27 20.37 -12.83
N LEU A 106 27.29 19.61 -13.24
CA LEU A 106 27.17 18.16 -13.49
C LEU A 106 27.05 17.33 -12.21
N ALA A 107 27.69 17.74 -11.11
CA ALA A 107 27.58 17.05 -9.84
C ALA A 107 26.14 17.11 -9.30
N ALA A 108 25.55 18.32 -9.28
CA ALA A 108 24.17 18.51 -8.86
C ALA A 108 23.18 17.80 -9.80
N LEU A 109 23.40 17.88 -11.12
CA LEU A 109 22.58 17.16 -12.09
C LEU A 109 22.66 15.64 -11.91
N SER A 110 23.84 15.08 -11.64
CA SER A 110 24.00 13.66 -11.38
C SER A 110 23.22 13.22 -10.15
N SER A 111 23.15 14.05 -9.10
CA SER A 111 22.34 13.74 -7.91
C SER A 111 20.83 13.77 -8.13
N LEU A 112 20.38 14.38 -9.23
CA LEU A 112 18.97 14.55 -9.59
C LEU A 112 18.51 13.62 -10.72
N THR A 113 19.40 12.79 -11.23
CA THR A 113 19.15 11.95 -12.40
C THR A 113 19.73 10.55 -12.20
N ILE A 114 19.41 9.64 -13.10
CA ILE A 114 19.90 8.25 -13.06
C ILE A 114 21.36 8.12 -13.52
N TRP A 115 21.96 9.19 -14.07
CA TRP A 115 23.28 9.16 -14.69
C TRP A 115 24.36 9.60 -13.71
N THR A 116 25.52 8.94 -13.81
CA THR A 116 26.69 9.34 -13.01
C THR A 116 27.26 10.67 -13.50
N GLN A 117 28.00 11.35 -12.62
CA GLN A 117 28.73 12.56 -13.01
C GLN A 117 29.77 12.27 -14.11
N GLU A 118 30.42 11.10 -14.04
CA GLU A 118 31.37 10.64 -15.06
C GLU A 118 30.71 10.52 -16.43
N ALA A 119 29.51 9.93 -16.49
CA ALA A 119 28.75 9.81 -17.73
C ALA A 119 28.44 11.17 -18.34
N LEU A 120 27.91 12.10 -17.52
CA LEU A 120 27.59 13.45 -17.96
C LEU A 120 28.83 14.22 -18.44
N GLN A 121 29.96 14.07 -17.76
CA GLN A 121 31.23 14.69 -18.17
C GLN A 121 31.69 14.18 -19.55
N GLU A 122 31.59 12.88 -19.80
CA GLU A 122 31.97 12.30 -21.09
C GLU A 122 31.02 12.74 -22.22
N ILE A 123 29.70 12.87 -21.96
CA ILE A 123 28.76 13.47 -22.93
C ILE A 123 29.19 14.89 -23.27
N LEU A 124 29.42 15.70 -22.24
CA LEU A 124 29.74 17.10 -22.41
C LEU A 124 31.04 17.27 -23.21
N LYS A 125 32.05 16.43 -22.93
CA LYS A 125 33.30 16.41 -23.67
C LYS A 125 33.13 16.02 -25.14
N GLN A 126 32.31 15.01 -25.42
CA GLN A 126 32.08 14.52 -26.79
C GLN A 126 31.18 15.45 -27.63
N ARG A 127 30.18 16.07 -27.01
CA ARG A 127 29.13 16.83 -27.72
C ARG A 127 29.21 18.34 -27.54
N GLN A 128 30.04 18.82 -26.62
CA GLN A 128 30.11 20.20 -26.13
C GLN A 128 28.84 20.70 -25.42
N ASN A 129 27.69 20.06 -25.62
CA ASN A 129 26.42 20.39 -25.01
C ASN A 129 25.65 19.12 -24.64
N ILE A 130 24.96 19.16 -23.52
CA ILE A 130 23.94 18.19 -23.13
C ILE A 130 22.57 18.83 -23.37
N PHE A 131 21.75 18.18 -24.20
CA PHE A 131 20.34 18.56 -24.37
C PHE A 131 19.48 17.77 -23.39
N LEU A 132 19.14 18.39 -22.27
CA LEU A 132 18.36 17.77 -21.21
C LEU A 132 16.88 18.08 -21.42
N ALA A 133 16.11 17.12 -21.93
CA ALA A 133 14.68 17.30 -22.17
C ALA A 133 13.85 16.83 -20.97
N TYR A 134 12.91 17.64 -20.52
CA TYR A 134 11.97 17.32 -19.45
C TYR A 134 10.65 16.87 -20.06
N LEU A 135 10.27 15.65 -19.72
CA LEU A 135 9.24 14.89 -20.38
C LEU A 135 8.07 14.63 -19.43
N ARG A 136 6.88 15.13 -19.78
CA ARG A 136 5.63 14.75 -19.13
C ARG A 136 5.16 13.42 -19.73
N VAL A 137 5.27 12.34 -18.97
CA VAL A 137 5.03 10.97 -19.43
C VAL A 137 3.63 10.49 -19.07
N TYR A 138 3.01 9.77 -19.99
CA TYR A 138 1.69 9.17 -19.85
C TYR A 138 1.73 7.71 -20.28
N GLN A 139 1.09 6.84 -19.51
CA GLN A 139 0.96 5.43 -19.86
C GLN A 139 -0.07 5.25 -20.99
N LEU A 140 0.24 4.37 -21.93
CA LEU A 140 -0.75 3.90 -22.90
C LEU A 140 -1.72 2.92 -22.22
N LEU A 141 -2.98 2.93 -22.67
CA LEU A 141 -3.97 1.97 -22.18
C LEU A 141 -3.59 0.55 -22.60
N GLU A 142 -3.11 0.41 -23.83
CA GLU A 142 -2.60 -0.83 -24.39
C GLU A 142 -1.23 -0.54 -25.01
N PRO A 143 -0.21 -1.37 -24.75
CA PRO A 143 1.09 -1.23 -25.40
C PRO A 143 0.97 -1.33 -26.92
N LEU A 144 1.73 -0.51 -27.63
CA LEU A 144 1.81 -0.52 -29.08
C LEU A 144 3.00 -1.38 -29.52
N GLU A 145 2.72 -2.47 -30.23
CA GLU A 145 3.72 -3.37 -30.79
C GLU A 145 4.09 -2.96 -32.21
N ILE A 146 5.38 -2.70 -32.46
CA ILE A 146 5.90 -2.33 -33.79
C ILE A 146 7.15 -3.12 -34.15
N ALA A 147 7.34 -3.39 -35.44
CA ALA A 147 8.57 -3.99 -35.93
C ALA A 147 9.78 -3.09 -35.63
N VAL A 148 10.92 -3.72 -35.31
CA VAL A 148 12.19 -3.02 -35.10
C VAL A 148 12.54 -2.17 -36.32
N GLN A 149 12.94 -0.92 -36.06
CA GLN A 149 13.45 0.01 -37.06
C GLN A 149 14.93 0.30 -36.79
N PRO A 150 15.71 0.73 -37.80
CA PRO A 150 17.15 0.96 -37.64
C PRO A 150 17.49 1.93 -36.50
N GLN A 151 18.32 1.47 -35.55
CA GLN A 151 18.55 2.08 -34.22
C GLN A 151 19.43 3.35 -34.18
N ASN A 152 19.72 3.97 -35.32
CA ASN A 152 20.66 5.11 -35.41
C ASN A 152 20.00 6.49 -35.55
N ARG A 153 18.67 6.59 -35.38
CA ARG A 153 17.93 7.85 -35.47
C ARG A 153 17.39 8.27 -34.11
N GLN A 154 17.27 9.58 -33.89
CA GLN A 154 16.61 10.09 -32.70
C GLN A 154 15.08 9.93 -32.77
N PHE A 155 14.52 9.96 -33.97
CA PHE A 155 13.09 9.86 -34.21
C PHE A 155 12.80 8.77 -35.23
N VAL A 156 11.75 7.99 -34.97
CA VAL A 156 11.21 6.99 -35.90
C VAL A 156 9.73 7.30 -36.19
N PRO A 157 9.29 7.20 -37.46
CA PRO A 157 7.88 7.33 -37.78
C PRO A 157 7.10 6.14 -37.22
N LEU A 158 5.94 6.40 -36.65
CA LEU A 158 4.99 5.35 -36.29
C LEU A 158 4.32 4.81 -37.56
N PRO A 159 3.99 3.51 -37.62
CA PRO A 159 3.31 2.91 -38.78
C PRO A 159 1.93 3.51 -39.02
N TYR A 160 1.29 4.04 -37.98
CA TYR A 160 0.03 4.76 -38.02
C TYR A 160 -0.01 5.81 -36.92
N SER A 161 -0.92 6.78 -37.07
CA SER A 161 -1.13 7.82 -36.06
C SER A 161 -1.76 7.22 -34.80
N LEU A 162 -1.13 7.44 -33.65
CA LEU A 162 -1.61 6.99 -32.36
C LEU A 162 -2.43 8.09 -31.69
N THR A 163 -3.72 7.81 -31.44
CA THR A 163 -4.59 8.70 -30.66
C THR A 163 -4.44 8.36 -29.18
N VAL A 164 -3.94 9.32 -28.40
CA VAL A 164 -3.63 9.14 -26.98
C VAL A 164 -4.39 10.13 -26.10
N SER A 165 -4.49 9.81 -24.81
CA SER A 165 -5.14 10.62 -23.78
C SER A 165 -4.15 11.00 -22.68
N GLN A 166 -4.38 12.16 -22.06
CA GLN A 166 -3.64 12.62 -20.87
C GLN A 166 -4.16 12.03 -19.55
N ALA A 167 -5.11 11.10 -19.60
CA ALA A 167 -5.81 10.57 -18.42
C ALA A 167 -4.93 9.77 -17.43
N LYS A 168 -3.82 9.20 -17.90
CA LYS A 168 -2.93 8.35 -17.10
C LYS A 168 -1.50 8.92 -17.05
N PRO A 169 -1.28 10.07 -16.42
CA PRO A 169 0.07 10.57 -16.24
C PRO A 169 0.85 9.65 -15.29
N VAL A 170 2.13 9.44 -15.55
CA VAL A 170 2.98 8.64 -14.65
C VAL A 170 3.14 9.33 -13.30
N LEU A 171 3.34 10.65 -13.30
CA LEU A 171 3.44 11.48 -12.09
C LEU A 171 2.21 12.40 -11.97
N SER A 172 1.81 12.77 -10.75
CA SER A 172 0.82 13.85 -10.59
C SER A 172 1.33 15.18 -11.17
N ASP A 173 0.43 16.14 -11.47
CA ASP A 173 0.85 17.47 -11.93
C ASP A 173 1.71 18.18 -10.88
N ARG A 174 1.37 18.04 -9.59
CA ARG A 174 2.13 18.58 -8.47
C ARG A 174 3.54 17.98 -8.40
N THR A 175 3.65 16.65 -8.42
CA THR A 175 4.94 15.95 -8.35
C THR A 175 5.84 16.35 -9.51
N PHE A 176 5.28 16.40 -10.73
CA PHE A 176 6.03 16.80 -11.91
C PHE A 176 6.52 18.25 -11.83
N ALA A 177 5.67 19.18 -11.36
CA ALA A 177 6.06 20.58 -11.20
C ALA A 177 7.21 20.74 -10.18
N ILE A 178 7.16 20.01 -9.06
CA ILE A 178 8.23 20.00 -8.05
C ILE A 178 9.54 19.47 -8.66
N ARG A 179 9.50 18.32 -9.34
CA ARG A 179 10.71 17.73 -9.96
C ARG A 179 11.29 18.60 -11.07
N LYS A 180 10.43 19.21 -11.88
CA LYS A 180 10.85 20.19 -12.89
C LYS A 180 11.57 21.35 -12.23
N HIS A 181 11.01 21.94 -11.17
CA HIS A 181 11.63 23.04 -10.46
C HIS A 181 12.99 22.65 -9.83
N GLN A 182 13.08 21.45 -9.23
CA GLN A 182 14.33 20.92 -8.68
C GLN A 182 15.42 20.79 -9.74
N LEU A 183 15.10 20.26 -10.92
CA LEU A 183 16.04 20.16 -12.03
C LEU A 183 16.45 21.53 -12.58
N GLU A 184 15.51 22.48 -12.68
CA GLU A 184 15.80 23.84 -13.16
C GLU A 184 16.70 24.62 -12.20
N THR A 185 16.54 24.40 -10.90
CA THR A 185 17.26 25.11 -9.83
C THR A 185 18.43 24.32 -9.23
N LEU A 186 18.63 23.08 -9.70
CA LEU A 186 19.61 22.13 -9.17
C LEU A 186 19.48 21.89 -7.66
N GLN A 187 18.26 21.96 -7.13
CA GLN A 187 17.97 21.66 -5.73
C GLN A 187 17.84 20.15 -5.51
N PRO A 188 18.42 19.59 -4.43
CA PRO A 188 18.35 18.16 -4.16
C PRO A 188 16.90 17.67 -3.96
N PRO A 189 16.62 16.37 -4.13
CA PRO A 189 15.35 15.78 -3.77
C PRO A 189 15.04 16.01 -2.29
N LEU A 190 13.76 16.02 -1.92
CA LEU A 190 13.36 16.20 -0.53
C LEU A 190 13.75 15.01 0.36
N HIS A 191 13.79 13.81 -0.24
CA HIS A 191 14.06 12.54 0.44
C HIS A 191 14.98 11.63 -0.38
N PRO A 192 16.25 12.03 -0.65
CA PRO A 192 17.15 11.28 -1.52
C PRO A 192 17.38 9.84 -1.04
N GLU A 193 17.42 9.61 0.28
CA GLU A 193 17.61 8.28 0.86
C GLU A 193 16.44 7.33 0.57
N LEU A 194 15.22 7.86 0.43
CA LEU A 194 14.05 7.06 0.07
C LEU A 194 14.03 6.70 -1.42
N GLU A 195 14.55 7.58 -2.28
CA GLU A 195 14.71 7.28 -3.71
C GLU A 195 15.77 6.18 -3.93
N ASP A 196 16.88 6.25 -3.18
CA ASP A 196 17.91 5.20 -3.17
C ASP A 196 17.37 3.87 -2.64
N LEU A 197 16.63 3.89 -1.52
CA LEU A 197 16.02 2.70 -0.95
C LEU A 197 15.01 2.06 -1.92
N GLN A 198 14.15 2.85 -2.55
CA GLN A 198 13.23 2.35 -3.57
C GLN A 198 13.98 1.65 -4.71
N SER A 199 15.07 2.26 -5.18
CA SER A 199 15.85 1.72 -6.28
C SER A 199 16.53 0.40 -5.90
N ALA A 200 17.05 0.29 -4.68
CA ALA A 200 17.56 -0.97 -4.14
C ALA A 200 16.47 -2.06 -4.02
N LEU A 201 15.27 -1.68 -3.57
CA LEU A 201 14.13 -2.60 -3.41
C LEU A 201 13.58 -3.13 -4.74
N ALA A 202 13.71 -2.38 -5.84
CA ALA A 202 13.15 -2.77 -7.15
C ALA A 202 13.60 -4.18 -7.59
N SER A 203 14.84 -4.57 -7.28
CA SER A 203 15.36 -5.91 -7.57
C SER A 203 14.72 -7.01 -6.70
N LEU A 204 14.51 -6.72 -5.41
CA LEU A 204 13.91 -7.65 -4.44
C LEU A 204 12.40 -7.80 -4.63
N ALA A 205 11.73 -6.74 -5.07
CA ALA A 205 10.29 -6.70 -5.32
C ALA A 205 9.83 -7.70 -6.39
N ILE A 206 10.74 -8.20 -7.23
CA ILE A 206 10.45 -9.22 -8.25
C ILE A 206 10.07 -10.55 -7.60
N THR A 207 10.75 -10.93 -6.51
CA THR A 207 10.61 -12.25 -5.88
C THR A 207 10.07 -12.20 -4.45
N ASN A 208 10.03 -11.02 -3.81
CA ASN A 208 9.62 -10.85 -2.43
C ASN A 208 8.41 -9.91 -2.31
N THR A 209 7.27 -10.46 -1.90
CA THR A 209 6.01 -9.74 -1.74
C THR A 209 6.08 -8.61 -0.71
N ALA A 210 6.86 -8.78 0.36
CA ALA A 210 7.04 -7.72 1.37
C ALA A 210 7.90 -6.57 0.83
N ALA A 211 8.95 -6.88 0.08
CA ALA A 211 9.77 -5.86 -0.59
C ALA A 211 8.95 -5.10 -1.64
N LYS A 212 8.10 -5.80 -2.39
CA LYS A 212 7.17 -5.19 -3.35
C LYS A 212 6.19 -4.24 -2.68
N LYS A 213 5.63 -4.63 -1.54
CA LYS A 213 4.72 -3.76 -0.78
C LYS A 213 5.44 -2.51 -0.27
N LEU A 214 6.62 -2.66 0.33
CA LEU A 214 7.42 -1.53 0.79
C LEU A 214 7.83 -0.59 -0.36
N GLU A 215 8.23 -1.15 -1.50
CA GLU A 215 8.55 -0.37 -2.70
C GLU A 215 7.35 0.46 -3.16
N GLN A 216 6.15 -0.14 -3.20
CA GLN A 216 4.91 0.56 -3.54
C GLN A 216 4.58 1.67 -2.54
N ASP A 217 4.75 1.40 -1.24
CA ASP A 217 4.51 2.38 -0.17
C ASP A 217 5.46 3.58 -0.28
N ILE A 218 6.74 3.35 -0.60
CA ILE A 218 7.73 4.41 -0.83
C ILE A 218 7.36 5.21 -2.08
N LYS A 219 6.99 4.55 -3.18
CA LYS A 219 6.56 5.25 -4.40
C LYS A 219 5.31 6.10 -4.17
N ALA A 220 4.36 5.60 -3.38
CA ALA A 220 3.17 6.37 -2.99
C ALA A 220 3.56 7.58 -2.14
N PHE A 221 4.44 7.40 -1.15
CA PHE A 221 4.94 8.49 -0.30
C PHE A 221 5.67 9.57 -1.09
N LEU A 222 6.52 9.18 -2.04
CA LEU A 222 7.23 10.10 -2.93
C LEU A 222 6.33 10.71 -4.01
N GLY A 223 5.04 10.33 -4.07
CA GLY A 223 4.07 10.82 -5.03
C GLY A 223 4.31 10.34 -6.47
N TRP A 224 4.97 9.19 -6.64
CA TRP A 224 5.30 8.59 -7.93
C TRP A 224 4.19 7.69 -8.50
N ILE A 225 3.29 7.20 -7.66
CA ILE A 225 2.13 6.39 -8.06
C ILE A 225 0.88 6.99 -7.43
N SER A 226 -0.25 7.02 -8.17
CA SER A 226 -1.55 7.40 -7.62
C SER A 226 -2.16 6.28 -6.78
N GLU A 227 -2.84 6.62 -5.69
CA GLU A 227 -3.50 5.67 -4.77
C GLU A 227 -4.47 4.70 -5.47
N GLU A 228 -5.01 5.08 -6.64
CA GLU A 228 -5.91 4.25 -7.47
C GLU A 228 -5.28 2.92 -7.93
N LEU A 229 -3.95 2.79 -7.94
CA LEU A 229 -3.27 1.53 -8.28
C LEU A 229 -3.04 0.60 -7.08
N ILE A 230 -3.29 1.06 -5.85
CA ILE A 230 -3.09 0.32 -4.60
C ILE A 230 -4.38 -0.41 -4.18
N GLU A 231 -5.55 0.14 -4.56
CA GLU A 231 -6.86 -0.37 -4.20
C GLU A 231 -7.42 -1.37 -5.22
N GLN A 232 -6.81 -2.54 -5.35
CA GLN A 232 -7.60 -3.69 -5.83
C GLN A 232 -8.15 -4.45 -4.62
N PRO A 233 -9.49 -4.57 -4.49
CA PRO A 233 -10.07 -5.43 -3.47
C PRO A 233 -9.53 -6.84 -3.70
N ASN A 234 -8.83 -7.39 -2.71
CA ASN A 234 -8.21 -8.69 -2.83
C ASN A 234 -9.33 -9.75 -3.02
N PRO A 235 -9.45 -10.39 -4.20
CA PRO A 235 -10.50 -11.39 -4.44
C PRO A 235 -10.43 -12.57 -3.46
N ASN A 236 -9.33 -12.73 -2.71
CA ASN A 236 -9.18 -13.71 -1.64
C ASN A 236 -9.97 -13.43 -0.35
N LEU A 237 -10.77 -12.35 -0.26
CA LEU A 237 -11.51 -12.00 0.96
C LEU A 237 -13.03 -12.25 0.88
N ALA A 238 -13.54 -12.79 -0.23
CA ALA A 238 -14.97 -13.08 -0.40
C ALA A 238 -15.55 -14.01 0.68
N TRP A 239 -14.72 -14.94 1.19
CA TRP A 239 -15.09 -15.90 2.24
C TRP A 239 -15.55 -15.25 3.56
N ILE A 240 -15.21 -13.98 3.80
CA ILE A 240 -15.62 -13.27 5.02
C ILE A 240 -17.15 -13.25 5.12
N ASN A 241 -17.86 -13.13 4.00
CA ASN A 241 -19.33 -13.11 3.97
C ASN A 241 -19.97 -14.48 4.22
N ASP A 242 -19.18 -15.55 4.27
CA ASP A 242 -19.65 -16.91 4.55
C ASP A 242 -19.62 -17.23 6.06
N ILE A 243 -18.98 -16.41 6.90
CA ILE A 243 -18.80 -16.66 8.34
C ILE A 243 -20.15 -16.79 9.03
N ALA A 244 -21.01 -15.78 8.90
CA ALA A 244 -22.32 -15.79 9.53
C ALA A 244 -23.20 -16.91 8.95
N ALA A 245 -23.17 -17.09 7.62
CA ALA A 245 -23.99 -18.06 6.90
C ALA A 245 -23.64 -19.53 7.25
N LEU A 246 -22.38 -19.85 7.51
CA LEU A 246 -21.97 -21.20 7.92
C LEU A 246 -22.34 -21.50 9.38
N GLY A 247 -22.35 -20.47 10.24
CA GLY A 247 -22.75 -20.59 11.63
C GLY A 247 -24.26 -20.69 11.82
N ASP A 248 -25.02 -19.75 11.26
CA ASP A 248 -26.48 -19.68 11.38
C ASP A 248 -27.20 -20.37 10.22
N ARG A 249 -27.67 -21.59 10.50
CA ARG A 249 -28.41 -22.40 9.53
C ARG A 249 -29.92 -22.15 9.56
N SER A 250 -30.37 -21.05 10.15
CA SER A 250 -31.72 -20.55 9.94
C SER A 250 -31.87 -19.80 8.61
N ILE A 251 -30.75 -19.44 7.96
CA ILE A 251 -30.69 -18.48 6.84
C ILE A 251 -30.61 -19.14 5.45
N LYS A 252 -30.38 -20.47 5.32
CA LYS A 252 -30.50 -21.21 4.05
C LYS A 252 -31.22 -22.55 4.24
N GLN A 253 -32.11 -22.90 3.32
CA GLN A 253 -32.64 -24.27 3.22
C GLN A 253 -31.45 -25.22 3.00
N ASP A 254 -31.34 -26.24 3.84
CA ASP A 254 -30.30 -27.28 3.80
C ASP A 254 -30.24 -27.92 2.39
N GLU A 255 -29.35 -27.42 1.54
CA GLU A 255 -28.97 -28.09 0.30
C GLU A 255 -28.07 -29.30 0.62
N GLY A 256 -28.69 -30.38 1.10
CA GLY A 256 -28.12 -31.75 1.06
C GLY A 256 -26.87 -32.05 1.90
N LYS A 257 -26.32 -31.10 2.67
CA LYS A 257 -25.15 -31.34 3.54
C LYS A 257 -25.53 -32.06 4.83
N SER A 258 -24.73 -33.03 5.26
CA SER A 258 -24.90 -33.66 6.58
C SER A 258 -24.57 -32.67 7.71
N ASN A 259 -25.20 -32.86 8.88
CA ASN A 259 -24.91 -32.04 10.07
C ASN A 259 -23.43 -32.02 10.44
N TYR A 260 -22.73 -33.14 10.20
CA TYR A 260 -21.30 -33.30 10.41
C TYR A 260 -20.50 -32.38 9.48
N GLN A 261 -20.73 -32.46 8.16
CA GLN A 261 -19.99 -31.68 7.18
C GLN A 261 -20.10 -30.18 7.44
N ALA A 262 -21.32 -29.72 7.71
CA ALA A 262 -21.52 -28.29 7.93
C ALA A 262 -21.04 -27.83 9.33
N GLY A 263 -20.79 -28.74 10.27
CA GLY A 263 -20.12 -28.42 11.55
C GLY A 263 -18.63 -28.18 11.30
N THR A 264 -18.01 -29.10 10.57
CA THR A 264 -16.61 -29.00 10.13
C THR A 264 -16.35 -27.76 9.26
N ASP A 265 -17.25 -27.42 8.34
CA ASP A 265 -17.14 -26.19 7.53
C ASP A 265 -17.12 -24.93 8.43
N PHE A 266 -17.95 -24.92 9.49
CA PHE A 266 -18.01 -23.81 10.44
C PHE A 266 -16.77 -23.72 11.34
N GLU A 267 -16.27 -24.85 11.85
CA GLU A 267 -15.01 -24.88 12.61
C GLU A 267 -13.83 -24.35 11.77
N ASN A 268 -13.73 -24.77 10.50
CA ASN A 268 -12.67 -24.35 9.60
C ASN A 268 -12.71 -22.83 9.33
N ILE A 269 -13.90 -22.26 9.10
CA ILE A 269 -14.01 -20.81 8.85
C ILE A 269 -13.76 -19.99 10.12
N VAL A 270 -14.11 -20.50 11.29
CA VAL A 270 -13.77 -19.85 12.57
C VAL A 270 -12.25 -19.82 12.77
N ARG A 271 -11.55 -20.94 12.53
CA ARG A 271 -10.07 -20.98 12.59
C ARG A 271 -9.44 -19.96 11.65
N LYS A 272 -9.88 -19.95 10.39
CA LYS A 272 -9.43 -18.97 9.39
C LYS A 272 -9.69 -17.52 9.84
N SER A 273 -10.84 -17.27 10.46
CA SER A 273 -11.21 -15.96 10.99
C SER A 273 -10.26 -15.50 12.10
N LEU A 274 -9.99 -16.37 13.08
CA LEU A 274 -9.10 -16.05 14.19
C LEU A 274 -7.65 -15.87 13.75
N GLU A 275 -7.17 -16.70 12.82
CA GLU A 275 -5.86 -16.53 12.20
C GLU A 275 -5.76 -15.20 11.46
N PHE A 276 -6.79 -14.82 10.69
CA PHE A 276 -6.86 -13.54 9.99
C PHE A 276 -6.88 -12.33 10.94
N LEU A 277 -7.50 -12.47 12.12
CA LEU A 277 -7.47 -11.46 13.18
C LEU A 277 -6.10 -11.35 13.88
N GLY A 278 -5.18 -12.30 13.65
CA GLY A 278 -3.81 -12.27 14.18
C GLY A 278 -3.52 -13.30 15.27
N PHE A 279 -4.43 -14.25 15.55
CA PHE A 279 -4.12 -15.37 16.43
C PHE A 279 -3.19 -16.39 15.74
N THR A 280 -2.36 -17.08 16.52
CA THR A 280 -1.70 -18.31 16.07
C THR A 280 -2.58 -19.50 16.42
N VAL A 281 -3.33 -20.00 15.43
CA VAL A 281 -4.16 -21.21 15.57
C VAL A 281 -3.26 -22.43 15.63
N ASP A 282 -3.51 -23.32 16.58
CA ASP A 282 -2.76 -24.54 16.78
C ASP A 282 -3.59 -25.75 16.31
N ASP A 283 -3.10 -26.36 15.25
CA ASP A 283 -3.71 -27.54 14.64
C ASP A 283 -3.22 -28.87 15.25
N PHE A 284 -2.21 -28.89 16.12
CA PHE A 284 -1.81 -30.10 16.84
C PHE A 284 -2.91 -30.58 17.80
N HIS A 285 -3.78 -29.66 18.22
CA HIS A 285 -4.94 -29.92 19.06
C HIS A 285 -6.26 -30.11 18.27
N ARG A 286 -6.19 -30.14 16.92
CA ARG A 286 -7.33 -30.22 16.01
C ARG A 286 -8.12 -31.54 16.19
N GLY A 287 -9.44 -31.42 16.18
CA GLY A 287 -10.36 -32.55 16.28
C GLY A 287 -10.93 -33.02 14.94
N GLY A 288 -10.81 -34.32 14.68
CA GLY A 288 -11.97 -35.14 14.31
C GLY A 288 -12.72 -35.56 15.58
N ALA A 289 -13.23 -36.80 15.68
CA ALA A 289 -13.90 -37.31 16.87
C ALA A 289 -13.01 -37.24 18.14
N GLY A 290 -13.07 -36.10 18.85
CA GLY A 290 -12.47 -35.89 20.16
C GLY A 290 -11.31 -34.88 20.27
N GLY A 291 -11.03 -34.00 19.31
CA GLY A 291 -10.12 -32.85 19.52
C GLY A 291 -10.88 -31.54 19.77
N VAL A 292 -10.19 -30.45 20.11
CA VAL A 292 -10.82 -29.15 20.38
C VAL A 292 -11.12 -28.45 19.05
N ASP A 293 -12.31 -27.87 18.92
CA ASP A 293 -12.74 -27.16 17.71
C ASP A 293 -11.81 -26.01 17.34
N VAL A 294 -11.31 -25.27 18.34
CA VAL A 294 -10.32 -24.20 18.18
C VAL A 294 -9.39 -24.12 19.38
N PHE A 295 -8.08 -24.02 19.12
CA PHE A 295 -7.12 -23.55 20.11
C PHE A 295 -6.19 -22.53 19.46
N CYS A 296 -5.99 -21.40 20.12
CA CYS A 296 -5.02 -20.38 19.73
C CYS A 296 -3.97 -20.26 20.83
N SER A 297 -2.69 -20.30 20.47
CA SER A 297 -1.58 -20.23 21.43
C SER A 297 -1.11 -18.79 21.70
N LYS A 298 -1.28 -17.89 20.72
CA LYS A 298 -0.86 -16.48 20.75
C LYS A 298 -1.93 -15.59 20.14
N PRO A 299 -2.01 -14.30 20.52
CA PRO A 299 -1.13 -13.60 21.48
C PRO A 299 -1.38 -13.96 22.95
N TYR A 300 -2.50 -14.60 23.24
CA TYR A 300 -2.79 -15.25 24.52
C TYR A 300 -3.54 -16.57 24.25
N PRO A 301 -3.52 -17.52 25.20
CA PRO A 301 -4.22 -18.78 25.00
C PRO A 301 -5.74 -18.57 24.93
N LEU A 302 -6.37 -19.07 23.86
CA LEU A 302 -7.81 -19.08 23.66
C LEU A 302 -8.24 -20.49 23.28
N VAL A 303 -9.24 -21.03 24.00
CA VAL A 303 -9.84 -22.33 23.74
C VAL A 303 -11.29 -22.12 23.33
N GLY A 304 -11.67 -22.67 22.18
CA GLY A 304 -12.95 -22.41 21.55
C GLY A 304 -13.73 -23.67 21.22
N GLU A 305 -15.05 -23.59 21.37
CA GLU A 305 -16.01 -24.58 20.86
C GLU A 305 -16.95 -23.89 19.87
N CYS A 306 -17.17 -24.54 18.72
CA CYS A 306 -17.98 -24.01 17.63
C CYS A 306 -19.27 -24.81 17.53
N LYS A 307 -20.40 -24.11 17.37
CA LYS A 307 -21.67 -24.76 17.09
C LYS A 307 -22.32 -24.13 15.88
N ALA A 308 -22.53 -24.90 14.83
CA ALA A 308 -23.43 -24.51 13.74
C ALA A 308 -24.85 -25.04 13.98
N GLY A 309 -25.88 -24.29 13.59
CA GLY A 309 -27.28 -24.69 13.76
C GLY A 309 -28.26 -23.54 13.99
N LYS A 310 -29.23 -23.74 14.90
CA LYS A 310 -30.23 -22.73 15.29
C LYS A 310 -30.21 -22.34 16.77
N LYS A 311 -29.53 -23.14 17.61
CA LYS A 311 -29.44 -22.97 19.07
C LYS A 311 -28.10 -23.50 19.56
N ILE A 312 -27.69 -23.02 20.73
CA ILE A 312 -26.48 -23.50 21.41
C ILE A 312 -26.90 -24.29 22.67
N PRO A 313 -26.82 -25.64 22.64
CA PRO A 313 -27.17 -26.48 23.79
C PRO A 313 -26.07 -26.48 24.85
N ASN A 314 -26.41 -26.80 26.10
CA ASN A 314 -25.46 -26.91 27.21
C ASN A 314 -24.33 -27.94 26.97
N THR A 315 -24.57 -28.95 26.14
CA THR A 315 -23.53 -29.93 25.76
C THR A 315 -22.29 -29.25 25.18
N THR A 316 -22.44 -28.09 24.53
CA THR A 316 -21.33 -27.29 23.98
C THR A 316 -20.35 -26.84 25.07
N ALA A 317 -20.84 -26.35 26.22
CA ALA A 317 -19.97 -25.99 27.34
C ALA A 317 -19.31 -27.22 27.97
N VAL A 318 -20.03 -28.33 28.06
CA VAL A 318 -19.48 -29.60 28.58
C VAL A 318 -18.33 -30.09 27.68
N GLN A 319 -18.49 -30.01 26.36
CA GLN A 319 -17.47 -30.39 25.38
C GLN A 319 -16.24 -29.49 25.52
N LEU A 320 -16.42 -28.17 25.56
CA LEU A 320 -15.32 -27.21 25.73
C LEU A 320 -14.47 -27.52 26.98
N LEU A 321 -15.12 -27.77 28.12
CA LEU A 321 -14.42 -28.08 29.38
C LEU A 321 -13.66 -29.41 29.30
N ASN A 322 -14.33 -30.45 28.79
CA ASN A 322 -13.76 -31.78 28.73
C ASN A 322 -12.57 -31.83 27.75
N LEU A 323 -12.78 -31.36 26.53
CA LEU A 323 -11.76 -31.36 25.48
C LEU A 323 -10.63 -30.38 25.80
N GLY A 324 -10.93 -29.19 26.29
CA GLY A 324 -9.92 -28.23 26.72
C GLY A 324 -9.02 -28.77 27.83
N THR A 325 -9.60 -29.45 28.83
CA THR A 325 -8.82 -30.07 29.91
C THR A 325 -7.98 -31.25 29.42
N LEU A 326 -8.56 -32.15 28.63
CA LEU A 326 -7.89 -33.37 28.19
C LEU A 326 -6.82 -33.12 27.12
N ARG A 327 -7.05 -32.17 26.20
CA ARG A 327 -6.21 -31.99 25.01
C ARG A 327 -5.08 -31.02 25.20
N LEU A 328 -5.26 -29.95 25.98
CA LEU A 328 -4.17 -29.03 26.29
C LEU A 328 -3.10 -29.67 27.19
N LYS A 329 -3.40 -30.81 27.82
CA LYS A 329 -2.50 -31.57 28.72
C LYS A 329 -1.84 -30.72 29.82
N SER A 330 -2.39 -29.53 30.09
CA SER A 330 -1.94 -28.57 31.08
C SER A 330 -3.14 -27.87 31.68
N GLN A 331 -3.42 -28.21 32.94
CA GLN A 331 -4.53 -27.62 33.68
C GLN A 331 -4.29 -26.12 33.93
N GLU A 332 -3.03 -25.71 34.09
CA GLU A 332 -2.65 -24.31 34.26
C GLU A 332 -2.93 -23.50 32.98
N LEU A 333 -2.52 -24.02 31.82
CA LEU A 333 -2.79 -23.38 30.53
C LEU A 333 -4.29 -23.22 30.29
N PHE A 334 -5.08 -24.26 30.56
CA PHE A 334 -6.54 -24.20 30.41
C PHE A 334 -7.20 -23.20 31.38
N LYS A 335 -6.66 -23.05 32.61
CA LYS A 335 -7.13 -22.03 33.56
C LYS A 335 -6.84 -20.62 33.06
N GLN A 336 -5.66 -20.38 32.48
CA GLN A 336 -5.26 -19.09 31.93
C GLN A 336 -5.93 -18.76 30.58
N ALA A 337 -6.39 -19.78 29.85
CA ALA A 337 -7.01 -19.63 28.54
C ALA A 337 -8.37 -18.92 28.63
N ALA A 338 -8.56 -17.94 27.73
CA ALA A 338 -9.89 -17.41 27.44
C ALA A 338 -10.75 -18.52 26.84
N LYS A 339 -11.99 -18.66 27.33
CA LYS A 339 -12.92 -19.72 26.90
C LYS A 339 -14.00 -19.07 26.05
N LEU A 340 -14.10 -19.49 24.79
CA LEU A 340 -15.00 -18.87 23.82
C LEU A 340 -15.94 -19.92 23.21
N ILE A 341 -17.22 -19.62 23.17
CA ILE A 341 -18.21 -20.38 22.41
C ILE A 341 -18.67 -19.50 21.26
N ILE A 342 -18.64 -20.03 20.04
CA ILE A 342 -19.14 -19.35 18.86
C ILE A 342 -20.28 -20.19 18.27
N GLY A 343 -21.49 -19.64 18.24
CA GLY A 343 -22.62 -20.36 17.66
C GLY A 343 -23.88 -19.50 17.50
N PRO A 344 -24.85 -19.93 16.68
CA PRO A 344 -26.00 -19.14 16.30
C PRO A 344 -27.14 -19.23 17.33
N GLY A 345 -27.99 -18.20 17.30
CA GLY A 345 -29.24 -18.15 18.06
C GLY A 345 -29.06 -17.97 19.56
N GLU A 346 -30.14 -18.10 20.31
CA GLU A 346 -30.10 -17.93 21.77
C GLU A 346 -29.50 -19.15 22.47
N PRO A 347 -28.49 -18.98 23.34
CA PRO A 347 -28.02 -20.06 24.18
C PRO A 347 -29.10 -20.48 25.18
N THR A 348 -29.20 -21.79 25.42
CA THR A 348 -30.13 -22.32 26.44
C THR A 348 -29.83 -21.73 27.82
N THR A 349 -30.83 -21.62 28.70
CA THR A 349 -30.64 -21.11 30.08
C THR A 349 -29.51 -21.86 30.81
N GLN A 350 -29.47 -23.19 30.68
CA GLN A 350 -28.42 -24.03 31.26
C GLN A 350 -27.02 -23.67 30.74
N LEU A 351 -26.89 -23.38 29.43
CA LEU A 351 -25.64 -22.95 28.85
C LEU A 351 -25.22 -21.56 29.36
N LYS A 352 -26.17 -20.63 29.51
CA LYS A 352 -25.89 -19.31 30.09
C LYS A 352 -25.35 -19.44 31.51
N ASP A 353 -25.99 -20.27 32.35
CA ASP A 353 -25.56 -20.53 33.72
C ASP A 353 -24.16 -21.19 33.75
N ALA A 354 -23.94 -22.19 32.90
CA ALA A 354 -22.65 -22.86 32.78
C ALA A 354 -21.54 -21.89 32.34
N ALA A 355 -21.82 -21.02 31.37
CA ALA A 355 -20.88 -20.01 30.89
C ALA A 355 -20.51 -19.02 32.01
N ILE A 356 -21.49 -18.61 32.83
CA ILE A 356 -21.24 -17.75 33.99
C ILE A 356 -20.33 -18.42 35.01
N ILE A 357 -20.67 -19.65 35.42
CA ILE A 357 -19.93 -20.39 36.44
C ILE A 357 -18.49 -20.71 35.99
N GLN A 358 -18.30 -20.99 34.71
CA GLN A 358 -17.04 -21.49 34.16
C GLN A 358 -16.21 -20.41 33.45
N GLY A 359 -16.67 -19.15 33.48
CA GLY A 359 -15.96 -18.01 32.88
C GLY A 359 -15.82 -18.13 31.37
N MET A 360 -16.89 -18.55 30.68
CA MET A 360 -16.93 -18.65 29.22
C MET A 360 -17.64 -17.45 28.60
N SER A 361 -17.11 -16.96 27.49
CA SER A 361 -17.76 -15.98 26.63
C SER A 361 -18.51 -16.67 25.50
N ILE A 362 -19.65 -16.12 25.13
CA ILE A 362 -20.47 -16.59 24.02
C ILE A 362 -20.64 -15.44 23.03
N ILE A 363 -20.32 -15.68 21.75
CA ILE A 363 -20.59 -14.74 20.65
C ILE A 363 -21.31 -15.44 19.50
N ASN A 364 -22.04 -14.67 18.72
CA ASN A 364 -22.67 -15.13 17.50
C ASN A 364 -21.68 -15.08 16.31
N PRO A 365 -21.90 -15.92 15.27
CA PRO A 365 -21.14 -15.89 14.03
C PRO A 365 -21.10 -14.50 13.37
N GLU A 366 -22.20 -13.74 13.43
CA GLU A 366 -22.27 -12.37 12.89
C GLU A 366 -21.29 -11.42 13.58
N THR A 367 -21.11 -11.55 14.89
CA THR A 367 -20.16 -10.73 15.65
C THR A 367 -18.72 -11.02 15.25
N LEU A 368 -18.39 -12.30 15.04
CA LEU A 368 -17.09 -12.69 14.48
C LEU A 368 -16.91 -12.13 13.06
N GLU A 369 -17.93 -12.24 12.22
CA GLU A 369 -17.91 -11.69 10.86
C GLU A 369 -17.64 -10.19 10.85
N LYS A 370 -18.29 -9.42 11.72
CA LYS A 370 -18.06 -7.97 11.85
C LYS A 370 -16.63 -7.63 12.26
N LEU A 371 -16.03 -8.38 13.19
CA LEU A 371 -14.61 -8.21 13.56
C LEU A 371 -13.69 -8.46 12.36
N VAL A 372 -13.94 -9.53 11.62
CA VAL A 372 -13.13 -9.89 10.43
C VAL A 372 -13.31 -8.85 9.32
N LYS A 373 -14.53 -8.35 9.11
CA LYS A 373 -14.81 -7.23 8.18
C LYS A 373 -14.07 -5.96 8.60
N LEU A 374 -14.05 -5.64 9.89
CA LEU A 374 -13.30 -4.50 10.42
C LEU A 374 -11.80 -4.62 10.12
N GLN A 375 -11.19 -5.77 10.44
CA GLN A 375 -9.78 -6.06 10.15
C GLN A 375 -9.46 -6.08 8.65
N SER A 376 -10.40 -6.55 7.82
CA SER A 376 -10.25 -6.55 6.37
C SER A 376 -10.32 -5.13 5.80
N LYS A 377 -11.21 -4.30 6.34
CA LYS A 377 -11.38 -2.91 5.92
C LYS A 377 -10.17 -2.10 6.36
N TYR A 378 -9.75 -2.26 7.61
CA TYR A 378 -8.61 -1.56 8.19
C TYR A 378 -7.60 -2.61 8.72
N PRO A 379 -6.59 -2.99 7.93
CA PRO A 379 -5.59 -3.96 8.35
C PRO A 379 -4.93 -3.58 9.68
N ASN A 380 -4.81 -4.55 10.59
CA ASN A 380 -4.26 -4.38 11.94
C ASN A 380 -5.06 -3.44 12.86
N SER A 381 -6.35 -3.22 12.57
CA SER A 381 -7.23 -2.41 13.44
C SER A 381 -7.70 -3.15 14.69
N VAL A 382 -7.69 -4.48 14.69
CA VAL A 382 -8.13 -5.29 15.83
C VAL A 382 -6.95 -5.58 16.77
N ASP A 383 -6.87 -4.83 17.87
CA ASP A 383 -6.04 -5.18 19.03
C ASP A 383 -6.67 -6.33 19.82
N LEU A 384 -6.07 -7.51 19.71
CA LEU A 384 -6.54 -8.73 20.37
C LEU A 384 -6.47 -8.66 21.90
N PHE A 385 -5.52 -7.92 22.50
CA PHE A 385 -5.47 -7.77 23.96
C PHE A 385 -6.62 -6.90 24.46
N GLN A 386 -6.93 -5.82 23.74
CA GLN A 386 -8.13 -5.03 24.05
C GLN A 386 -9.40 -5.83 23.82
N LEU A 387 -9.52 -6.55 22.69
CA LEU A 387 -10.69 -7.39 22.39
C LEU A 387 -10.97 -8.40 23.51
N LYS A 388 -9.91 -8.98 24.10
CA LYS A 388 -10.03 -9.91 25.24
C LYS A 388 -10.85 -9.32 26.38
N GLU A 389 -10.72 -8.03 26.66
CA GLU A 389 -11.48 -7.34 27.72
C GLU A 389 -12.97 -7.21 27.40
N TYR A 390 -13.37 -7.31 26.13
CA TYR A 390 -14.76 -7.26 25.67
C TYR A 390 -15.39 -8.64 25.49
N LEU A 391 -14.59 -9.72 25.55
CA LEU A 391 -15.09 -11.08 25.71
C LEU A 391 -15.52 -11.28 27.17
N LYS A 392 -16.68 -10.73 27.53
CA LYS A 392 -17.24 -10.85 28.88
C LYS A 392 -17.79 -12.24 29.13
N VAL A 393 -17.93 -12.60 30.40
CA VAL A 393 -18.53 -13.87 30.78
C VAL A 393 -20.02 -13.87 30.40
N GLY A 394 -20.49 -14.96 29.78
CA GLY A 394 -21.83 -15.05 29.20
C GLY A 394 -21.91 -14.46 27.78
N GLN A 395 -23.08 -13.95 27.38
CA GLN A 395 -23.27 -13.36 26.05
C GLN A 395 -22.46 -12.08 25.90
N SER A 396 -21.58 -12.02 24.90
CA SER A 396 -20.61 -10.93 24.71
C SER A 396 -20.86 -10.04 23.50
N ASP A 397 -21.84 -10.35 22.64
CA ASP A 397 -22.02 -9.65 21.36
C ASP A 397 -22.15 -8.14 21.52
N GLN A 398 -22.92 -7.66 22.49
CA GLN A 398 -23.08 -6.22 22.72
C GLN A 398 -21.77 -5.56 23.18
N GLU A 399 -20.95 -6.26 23.97
CA GLU A 399 -19.66 -5.73 24.42
C GLU A 399 -18.64 -5.73 23.27
N VAL A 400 -18.60 -6.79 22.46
CA VAL A 400 -17.77 -6.83 21.26
C VAL A 400 -18.22 -5.78 20.25
N GLU A 401 -19.52 -5.51 20.10
CA GLU A 401 -20.03 -4.43 19.26
C GLU A 401 -19.56 -3.05 19.76
N LYS A 402 -19.54 -2.82 21.09
CA LYS A 402 -18.96 -1.59 21.66
C LYS A 402 -17.48 -1.45 21.30
N TYR A 403 -16.71 -2.54 21.34
CA TYR A 403 -15.31 -2.53 20.90
C TYR A 403 -15.19 -2.17 19.41
N ILE A 404 -15.97 -2.81 18.54
CA ILE A 404 -15.98 -2.52 17.10
C ILE A 404 -16.32 -1.04 16.84
N ASN A 405 -17.33 -0.51 17.53
CA ASN A 405 -17.72 0.89 17.41
C ASN A 405 -16.60 1.82 17.87
N LYS A 406 -15.98 1.53 19.01
CA LYS A 406 -14.82 2.28 19.52
C LYS A 406 -13.69 2.32 18.49
N VAL A 407 -13.31 1.19 17.93
CA VAL A 407 -12.24 1.13 16.91
C VAL A 407 -12.59 1.95 15.67
N ASN A 408 -13.84 1.89 15.21
CA ASN A 408 -14.29 2.71 14.08
C ASN A 408 -14.26 4.22 14.38
N GLU A 409 -14.69 4.62 15.58
CA GLU A 409 -14.63 6.02 16.04
C GLU A 409 -13.18 6.51 16.12
N ASP A 410 -12.29 5.68 16.66
CA ASP A 410 -10.86 5.92 16.79
C ASP A 410 -10.17 6.09 15.40
N ILE A 411 -10.54 5.26 14.41
CA ILE A 411 -10.04 5.39 13.03
C ILE A 411 -10.57 6.65 12.37
N LYS A 412 -11.87 6.93 12.52
CA LYS A 412 -12.51 8.14 11.99
C LYS A 412 -11.85 9.39 12.56
N LEU A 413 -11.53 9.38 13.85
CA LEU A 413 -10.88 10.51 14.48
C LEU A 413 -9.47 10.75 13.93
N ARG A 414 -8.67 9.69 13.76
CA ARG A 414 -7.34 9.78 13.11
C ARG A 414 -7.43 10.37 11.71
N LEU A 415 -8.38 9.91 10.90
CA LEU A 415 -8.63 10.43 9.55
C LEU A 415 -8.90 11.93 9.58
N GLN A 416 -9.80 12.37 10.46
CA GLN A 416 -10.17 13.78 10.56
C GLN A 416 -9.02 14.66 11.05
N LEU A 417 -8.14 14.17 11.93
CA LEU A 417 -6.96 14.90 12.38
C LEU A 417 -5.91 15.05 11.26
N VAL A 418 -5.68 14.00 10.47
CA VAL A 418 -4.82 14.07 9.28
C VAL A 418 -5.39 15.08 8.28
N GLN A 419 -6.70 15.04 8.04
CA GLN A 419 -7.39 15.97 7.15
C GLN A 419 -7.33 17.42 7.66
N ALA A 420 -7.46 17.65 8.97
CA ALA A 420 -7.30 18.97 9.56
C ALA A 420 -5.89 19.53 9.31
N ALA A 421 -4.84 18.72 9.49
CA ALA A 421 -3.46 19.15 9.20
C ALA A 421 -3.25 19.47 7.70
N LYS A 422 -3.86 18.69 6.81
CA LYS A 422 -3.84 18.91 5.36
C LYS A 422 -4.51 20.23 4.97
N GLU A 423 -5.72 20.47 5.45
CA GLU A 423 -6.50 21.67 5.12
C GLU A 423 -5.81 22.96 5.57
N ILE A 424 -5.24 22.98 6.77
CA ILE A 424 -4.49 24.15 7.24
C ILE A 424 -3.26 24.39 6.36
N SER A 425 -2.55 23.31 5.98
CA SER A 425 -1.41 23.41 5.05
C SER A 425 -1.82 23.98 3.69
N GLU A 426 -2.99 23.62 3.17
CA GLU A 426 -3.48 24.10 1.87
C GLU A 426 -3.98 25.55 1.91
N GLN A 427 -4.56 25.99 3.04
CA GLN A 427 -5.07 27.36 3.19
C GLN A 427 -3.96 28.41 3.20
N ASP A 428 -2.78 28.07 3.72
CA ASP A 428 -1.67 29.01 3.92
C ASP A 428 -0.68 29.06 2.72
N ASN A 429 -0.82 28.12 1.77
CA ASN A 429 -0.10 28.10 0.49
C ASN A 429 -0.46 29.27 -0.46
N LYS A 430 -1.38 30.16 -0.08
CA LYS A 430 -1.56 31.45 -0.76
C LYS A 430 -0.41 32.43 -0.48
N SER A 431 0.47 32.13 0.48
CA SER A 431 1.73 32.83 0.68
C SER A 431 2.89 31.99 0.07
N LEU A 432 3.59 32.57 -0.90
CA LEU A 432 4.62 31.91 -1.75
C LEU A 432 5.94 31.58 -1.01
N LYS A 433 5.91 30.97 0.18
CA LYS A 433 7.11 30.48 0.85
C LYS A 433 7.04 28.97 1.04
N ALA A 434 7.71 28.26 0.13
CA ALA A 434 7.89 26.81 0.08
C ALA A 434 8.80 26.28 1.21
N THR A 435 8.41 26.50 2.46
CA THR A 435 8.96 25.77 3.62
C THR A 435 7.86 24.85 4.13
N SER A 436 8.18 23.57 4.35
CA SER A 436 7.30 22.54 4.91
C SER A 436 6.57 23.09 6.13
N GLN A 437 5.34 23.55 5.93
CA GLN A 437 4.66 24.35 6.93
C GLN A 437 4.16 23.43 8.04
N SER A 438 4.59 23.74 9.26
CA SER A 438 4.36 22.89 10.42
C SER A 438 3.56 23.65 11.48
N PHE A 439 2.59 22.99 12.09
CA PHE A 439 1.58 23.58 12.98
C PHE A 439 1.72 23.04 14.40
N THR A 440 1.40 23.85 15.40
CA THR A 440 1.23 23.38 16.79
C THR A 440 0.05 22.43 16.92
N VAL A 441 0.06 21.67 18.02
CA VAL A 441 -1.11 20.92 18.52
C VAL A 441 -2.35 21.82 18.59
N THR A 442 -2.20 23.03 19.14
CA THR A 442 -3.32 23.96 19.37
C THR A 442 -3.94 24.45 18.06
N GLU A 443 -3.14 24.73 17.03
CA GLU A 443 -3.62 25.14 15.71
C GLU A 443 -4.43 24.01 15.05
N ILE A 444 -3.89 22.78 15.03
CA ILE A 444 -4.59 21.62 14.45
C ILE A 444 -5.87 21.32 15.22
N ARG A 445 -5.82 21.33 16.57
CA ARG A 445 -7.00 21.16 17.42
C ARG A 445 -8.04 22.24 17.15
N ALA A 446 -7.65 23.51 17.06
CA ALA A 446 -8.57 24.61 16.83
C ALA A 446 -9.31 24.46 15.50
N HIS A 447 -8.59 24.09 14.44
CA HIS A 447 -9.18 23.80 13.13
C HIS A 447 -10.12 22.60 13.16
N TYR A 448 -9.68 21.47 13.75
CA TYR A 448 -10.53 20.29 13.94
C TYR A 448 -11.80 20.64 14.71
N ASN A 449 -11.66 21.33 15.84
CA ASN A 449 -12.77 21.74 16.70
C ASN A 449 -13.66 22.79 16.05
N ALA A 450 -13.24 23.49 15.00
CA ALA A 450 -14.13 24.38 14.26
C ALA A 450 -15.11 23.60 13.36
N THR A 451 -14.67 22.45 12.83
CA THR A 451 -15.37 21.71 11.77
C THR A 451 -15.98 20.38 12.23
N HIS A 452 -15.56 19.85 13.37
CA HIS A 452 -15.93 18.50 13.83
C HIS A 452 -16.46 18.46 15.27
N ASN A 453 -17.13 17.35 15.61
CA ASN A 453 -17.54 16.98 16.96
C ASN A 453 -17.19 15.50 17.21
N PRO A 454 -16.89 15.10 18.47
CA PRO A 454 -16.82 15.93 19.67
C PRO A 454 -15.61 16.87 19.68
N LYS A 455 -15.62 17.91 20.53
CA LYS A 455 -14.47 18.80 20.70
C LYS A 455 -13.38 18.10 21.50
N LEU A 456 -12.14 18.23 21.06
CA LEU A 456 -10.97 17.62 21.69
C LEU A 456 -10.16 18.63 22.52
N THR A 457 -9.39 18.11 23.47
CA THR A 457 -8.38 18.85 24.23
C THR A 457 -7.01 18.81 23.53
N ASP A 458 -6.09 19.67 23.96
CA ASP A 458 -4.72 19.65 23.44
C ASP A 458 -4.02 18.31 23.79
N GLU A 459 -4.26 17.72 24.97
CA GLU A 459 -3.65 16.43 25.33
C GLU A 459 -4.09 15.31 24.39
N THR A 460 -5.40 15.19 24.14
CA THR A 460 -5.93 14.16 23.24
C THR A 460 -5.41 14.32 21.82
N VAL A 461 -5.44 15.53 21.28
CA VAL A 461 -4.92 15.79 19.94
C VAL A 461 -3.43 15.50 19.88
N ARG A 462 -2.65 15.92 20.87
CA ARG A 462 -1.21 15.65 20.93
C ARG A 462 -0.89 14.16 20.84
N ASP A 463 -1.57 13.32 21.62
CA ASP A 463 -1.26 11.89 21.64
C ASP A 463 -1.54 11.24 20.28
N PHE A 464 -2.63 11.61 19.61
CA PHE A 464 -2.90 11.19 18.23
C PHE A 464 -1.88 11.73 17.24
N LEU A 465 -1.48 13.00 17.33
CA LEU A 465 -0.49 13.57 16.41
C LEU A 465 0.88 12.89 16.57
N ILE A 466 1.28 12.57 17.81
CA ILE A 466 2.49 11.79 18.08
C ILE A 466 2.38 10.40 17.43
N GLU A 467 1.28 9.68 17.66
CA GLU A 467 1.02 8.39 17.04
C GLU A 467 1.12 8.48 15.51
N LEU A 468 0.35 9.39 14.90
CA LEU A 468 0.25 9.58 13.45
C LEU A 468 1.57 10.02 12.81
N SER A 469 2.43 10.68 13.59
CA SER A 469 3.78 11.08 13.18
C SER A 469 4.86 10.03 13.42
N SER A 470 4.51 8.89 14.03
CA SER A 470 5.47 7.84 14.30
C SER A 470 5.96 7.20 12.99
N PRO A 471 7.19 6.65 12.99
CA PRO A 471 7.69 5.89 11.84
C PRO A 471 6.83 4.67 11.47
N LEU A 472 5.96 4.21 12.37
CA LEU A 472 5.08 3.06 12.15
C LEU A 472 3.82 3.42 11.33
N THR A 473 3.36 4.67 11.42
CA THR A 473 2.15 5.14 10.71
C THR A 473 2.48 6.12 9.59
N GLY A 474 3.31 7.13 9.87
CA GLY A 474 3.86 8.07 8.88
C GLY A 474 2.83 8.84 8.07
N TYR A 475 1.71 9.26 8.67
CA TYR A 475 0.71 10.12 8.00
C TYR A 475 1.01 11.60 8.20
N LEU A 476 1.65 11.93 9.31
CA LEU A 476 2.15 13.25 9.63
C LEU A 476 3.66 13.21 9.85
N GLY A 477 4.33 14.34 9.70
CA GLY A 477 5.69 14.53 10.16
C GLY A 477 5.69 15.32 11.46
N ARG A 478 6.77 15.18 12.26
CA ARG A 478 6.94 15.89 13.52
C ARG A 478 8.32 16.52 13.62
N ILE A 479 8.36 17.80 13.94
CA ILE A 479 9.55 18.51 14.40
C ILE A 479 9.43 18.59 15.92
N LYS A 480 10.27 17.83 16.60
CA LYS A 480 10.23 17.73 18.06
C LYS A 480 10.70 19.04 18.70
N GLY A 481 9.87 19.60 19.57
CA GLY A 481 10.19 20.79 20.36
C GLY A 481 10.95 20.47 21.66
N GLU A 482 11.29 21.50 22.42
CA GLU A 482 11.81 21.35 23.79
C GLU A 482 10.73 20.84 24.75
N ASP A 483 9.48 21.18 24.46
CA ASP A 483 8.29 20.74 25.17
C ASP A 483 7.17 20.37 24.18
N TRP A 484 6.04 19.90 24.72
CA TRP A 484 4.92 19.51 23.87
C TRP A 484 4.22 20.70 23.17
N LYS A 485 4.37 21.93 23.69
CA LYS A 485 3.77 23.13 23.10
C LYS A 485 4.56 23.63 21.90
N SER A 486 5.86 23.33 21.89
CA SER A 486 6.79 23.63 20.81
C SER A 486 6.91 22.52 19.77
N ASP A 487 6.29 21.35 20.01
CA ASP A 487 6.14 20.32 18.97
C ASP A 487 5.36 20.89 17.77
N ARG A 488 5.89 20.62 16.57
CA ARG A 488 5.23 21.00 15.31
C ARG A 488 4.96 19.78 14.45
N PHE A 489 3.82 19.78 13.78
CA PHE A 489 3.38 18.69 12.93
C PHE A 489 3.07 19.19 11.53
N TYR A 490 3.35 18.38 10.52
CA TYR A 490 3.06 18.72 9.12
C TYR A 490 2.46 17.53 8.38
N PHE A 491 1.63 17.81 7.39
CA PHE A 491 0.99 16.76 6.58
C PHE A 491 2.03 16.05 5.69
N LEU A 492 2.00 14.72 5.66
CA LEU A 492 2.82 13.91 4.75
C LEU A 492 1.96 13.24 3.66
N ARG A 493 0.92 12.51 4.08
CA ARG A 493 0.04 11.75 3.18
C ARG A 493 -1.32 11.50 3.83
N ASP A 494 -2.30 11.21 2.99
CA ASP A 494 -3.65 10.89 3.44
C ASP A 494 -3.68 9.56 4.22
N LEU A 495 -4.59 9.46 5.18
CA LEU A 495 -4.95 8.19 5.79
C LEU A 495 -5.90 7.47 4.81
N PRO A 496 -5.53 6.30 4.25
CA PRO A 496 -6.35 5.65 3.25
C PRO A 496 -7.72 5.29 3.82
N THR A 497 -8.77 5.73 3.13
CA THR A 497 -10.15 5.32 3.42
C THR A 497 -10.51 4.19 2.47
N PRO A 498 -10.79 2.98 2.96
CA PRO A 498 -11.24 1.89 2.10
C PRO A 498 -12.54 2.32 1.42
N LYS A 499 -12.54 2.37 0.08
CA LYS A 499 -13.76 2.59 -0.68
C LYS A 499 -14.75 1.46 -0.38
N ASN A 500 -15.98 1.85 -0.04
CA ASN A 500 -17.07 0.92 0.31
C ASN A 500 -17.42 0.01 -0.86
#